data_AF-A0A086M1T8-F1
#
_entry.id   AF-A0A086M1T8-F1
#
_cell.length_a   1.000
_cell.length_b   1.000
_cell.length_c   1.000
_cell.angle_alpha   90.00
_cell.angle_beta   90.00
_cell.angle_gamma   90.00
#
_symmetry.space_group_name_H-M   'P 1'
#
loop_
_entity.id
_entity.type
_entity.pdbx_description
1 polymer ?
#
loop_
_entity_poly.entity_id
_entity_poly.type
_entity_poly.pdbx_seq_one_letter_code
_entity_poly.pdbx_strand_id
1 'polypeptide(L)'
;SAVSCCLQDEVVSRLLLPAKHFAPVELEVLRDSSEVASSLSFVKEKQLSVVISAPRCFIDRTGLGFLPVKDGLQYPVFDNQIILLGDSTLPEVNLLLPYTAASASSASQSRASRGHASYVQCSIDVPALGGFSHTTAITQDRCFSLCMNTEKIDPAETGGVLSRVVSLLPEYIISNFLHNTIYYRQYGTQGPAIEVKPNSSYPVYWSSADLPFAFQFRPGTTEGYAWSGPIIASEEFAGQNWLVLYNGISNSTPGVFDVEVCPDHGVKSVSLRHSGEASGGYVVINKCKALQKVMVHTYHYEMAVSNSSSGNLRPGSESDGAPKVPDFDFHFFAHYGESIHFGWPFPFTYPSRPCQVLLWIDSRTVAPKKPIALDLRVPQHKRYEVSLGLRNMPRIIVRTEKRGDCVVIEVRSKPGTGDLASPDDVADSSGEDLTSMHLAINMAELGISLISESLRQELCFAELSQVALGFQQKGERQKLLIRLADIQIDNQLANAQKP
;
A
#
# COMPACT_ATOMS: atom_id res chain seq x y z
N SER A 1 2.25 26.43 -8.48
CA SER A 1 1.31 27.46 -8.97
C SER A 1 1.00 27.20 -10.43
N ALA A 2 -0.16 26.60 -10.70
CA ALA A 2 -0.80 26.60 -12.02
C ALA A 2 -2.31 26.53 -11.75
N VAL A 3 -2.91 27.72 -11.70
CA VAL A 3 -4.35 27.91 -11.78
C VAL A 3 -4.70 27.70 -13.26
N SER A 4 -5.45 26.65 -13.56
CA SER A 4 -6.12 26.47 -14.86
C SER A 4 -7.62 26.48 -14.57
N CYS A 5 -8.21 27.67 -14.61
CA CYS A 5 -9.15 28.09 -15.67
C CYS A 5 -10.44 27.27 -15.69
N CYS A 6 -11.47 27.88 -15.11
CA CYS A 6 -12.90 27.70 -15.30
C CYS A 6 -13.31 26.74 -16.43
N LEU A 7 -13.83 25.57 -16.06
CA LEU A 7 -14.69 24.74 -16.90
C LEU A 7 -15.94 25.57 -17.23
N GLN A 8 -16.00 26.14 -18.45
CA GLN A 8 -17.20 26.76 -18.99
C GLN A 8 -18.08 25.67 -19.64
N ASP A 9 -19.18 25.34 -18.96
CA ASP A 9 -20.45 24.76 -19.44
C ASP A 9 -20.41 23.54 -20.39
N GLU A 10 -20.06 22.36 -19.84
CA GLU A 10 -20.39 21.06 -20.46
C GLU A 10 -21.90 20.74 -20.40
N VAL A 11 -22.61 21.27 -19.40
CA VAL A 11 -24.05 21.09 -19.20
C VAL A 11 -24.80 22.27 -19.81
N VAL A 12 -25.58 22.03 -20.87
CA VAL A 12 -26.43 23.03 -21.55
C VAL A 12 -27.63 23.42 -20.68
N SER A 13 -28.21 22.46 -19.97
CA SER A 13 -29.37 22.67 -19.10
C SER A 13 -29.52 21.50 -18.14
N ARG A 14 -29.90 21.77 -16.89
CA ARG A 14 -30.27 20.77 -15.89
C ARG A 14 -31.66 21.07 -15.35
N LEU A 15 -32.50 20.05 -15.23
CA LEU A 15 -33.85 20.14 -14.67
C LEU A 15 -34.07 19.01 -13.66
N LEU A 16 -34.34 19.38 -12.41
CA LEU A 16 -34.84 18.42 -11.42
C LEU A 16 -36.34 18.21 -11.66
N LEU A 17 -36.74 16.98 -11.98
CA LEU A 17 -38.13 16.61 -12.23
C LEU A 17 -38.76 16.09 -10.92
N PRO A 18 -39.62 16.89 -10.26
CA PRO A 18 -40.29 16.43 -9.04
C PRO A 18 -41.33 15.35 -9.38
N ALA A 19 -41.40 14.32 -8.56
CA ALA A 19 -42.44 13.29 -8.64
C ALA A 19 -43.15 13.15 -7.29
N LYS A 20 -44.49 13.08 -7.29
CA LYS A 20 -45.29 13.03 -6.05
C LYS A 20 -45.14 11.73 -5.27
N HIS A 21 -44.86 10.63 -5.97
CA HIS A 21 -44.82 9.27 -5.40
C HIS A 21 -43.49 8.56 -5.68
N PHE A 22 -42.55 9.25 -6.32
CA PHE A 22 -41.25 8.70 -6.72
C PHE A 22 -40.15 9.67 -6.34
N ALA A 23 -38.93 9.17 -6.25
CA ALA A 23 -37.77 10.02 -6.06
C ALA A 23 -37.58 10.94 -7.27
N PRO A 24 -37.18 12.21 -7.06
CA PRO A 24 -36.96 13.14 -8.17
C PRO A 24 -35.78 12.66 -9.02
N VAL A 25 -35.89 12.82 -10.34
CA VAL A 25 -34.82 12.49 -11.30
C VAL A 25 -34.25 13.77 -11.89
N GLU A 26 -32.98 13.73 -12.26
CA GLU A 26 -32.31 14.86 -12.90
C GLU A 26 -32.23 14.62 -14.40
N LEU A 27 -32.69 15.61 -15.16
CA LEU A 27 -32.55 15.64 -16.61
C LEU A 27 -31.42 16.61 -16.94
N GLU A 28 -30.37 16.12 -17.59
CA GLU A 28 -29.22 16.92 -18.02
C GLU A 28 -29.11 16.89 -19.53
N VAL A 29 -28.92 18.05 -20.14
CA VAL A 29 -28.55 18.18 -21.55
C VAL A 29 -27.06 18.46 -21.61
N LEU A 30 -26.28 17.49 -22.08
CA LEU A 30 -24.82 17.59 -22.17
C LEU A 30 -24.42 18.00 -23.58
N ARG A 31 -23.57 19.03 -23.68
CA ARG A 31 -22.99 19.50 -24.95
C ARG A 31 -21.83 18.64 -25.41
N ASP A 32 -21.06 18.17 -24.43
CA ASP A 32 -20.04 17.15 -24.59
C ASP A 32 -20.40 15.98 -23.69
N SER A 33 -20.53 14.79 -24.29
CA SER A 33 -20.93 13.58 -23.58
C SER A 33 -19.73 12.76 -23.12
N SER A 34 -18.54 13.36 -23.03
CA SER A 34 -17.28 12.72 -22.60
C SER A 34 -17.43 11.96 -21.27
N GLU A 35 -18.02 12.59 -20.25
CA GLU A 35 -18.26 11.96 -18.93
C GLU A 35 -19.12 10.69 -19.05
N VAL A 36 -20.12 10.70 -19.95
CA VAL A 36 -21.08 9.61 -20.12
C VAL A 36 -20.61 8.57 -21.14
N ALA A 37 -19.83 8.96 -22.14
CA ALA A 37 -19.25 8.08 -23.15
C ALA A 37 -18.28 7.07 -22.53
N SER A 38 -17.57 7.47 -21.46
CA SER A 38 -16.78 6.55 -20.63
C SER A 38 -17.62 5.43 -20.01
N SER A 39 -18.92 5.69 -19.81
CA SER A 39 -19.85 4.85 -19.09
C SER A 39 -20.85 4.13 -19.99
N LEU A 40 -21.13 4.64 -21.19
CA LEU A 40 -22.10 4.10 -22.14
C LEU A 40 -21.42 4.00 -23.51
N SER A 41 -21.04 2.79 -23.90
CA SER A 41 -20.28 2.50 -25.13
C SER A 41 -20.99 2.92 -26.43
N PHE A 42 -22.29 3.16 -26.38
CA PHE A 42 -23.09 3.64 -27.51
C PHE A 42 -23.17 5.17 -27.62
N VAL A 43 -22.64 5.92 -26.64
CA VAL A 43 -22.58 7.39 -26.64
C VAL A 43 -21.22 7.83 -27.16
N LYS A 44 -21.19 8.78 -28.12
CA LYS A 44 -19.95 9.35 -28.65
C LYS A 44 -19.63 10.69 -27.98
N GLU A 45 -18.35 10.97 -27.79
CA GLU A 45 -17.87 12.30 -27.37
C GLU A 45 -18.37 13.39 -28.32
N LYS A 46 -18.59 14.61 -27.81
CA LYS A 46 -19.09 15.78 -28.57
C LYS A 46 -20.49 15.60 -29.20
N GLN A 47 -21.20 14.53 -28.87
CA GLN A 47 -22.61 14.38 -29.18
C GLN A 47 -23.45 15.16 -28.17
N LEU A 48 -24.47 15.87 -28.65
CA LEU A 48 -25.51 16.44 -27.78
C LEU A 48 -26.34 15.28 -27.22
N SER A 49 -26.31 15.10 -25.91
CA SER A 49 -27.04 14.01 -25.23
C SER A 49 -28.00 14.55 -24.20
N VAL A 50 -29.12 13.86 -24.03
CA VAL A 50 -30.03 14.04 -22.89
C VAL A 50 -29.82 12.85 -21.97
N VAL A 51 -29.41 13.13 -20.74
CA VAL A 51 -29.12 12.14 -19.71
C VAL A 51 -30.21 12.23 -18.67
N ILE A 52 -30.79 11.08 -18.33
CA ILE A 52 -31.66 10.94 -17.17
C ILE A 52 -30.81 10.28 -16.09
N SER A 53 -30.58 11.03 -15.01
CA SER A 53 -29.85 10.56 -13.84
C SER A 53 -30.83 10.22 -12.73
N ALA A 54 -30.75 8.98 -12.26
CA ALA A 54 -31.45 8.56 -11.06
C ALA A 54 -30.89 9.31 -9.83
N PRO A 55 -31.69 9.48 -8.77
CA PRO A 55 -31.20 10.08 -7.53
C PRO A 55 -30.01 9.32 -6.97
N ARG A 56 -29.05 10.06 -6.42
CA ARG A 56 -27.82 9.50 -5.86
C ARG A 56 -28.15 8.73 -4.58
N CYS A 57 -27.83 7.44 -4.56
CA CYS A 57 -28.10 6.55 -3.43
C CYS A 57 -26.99 6.67 -2.39
N PHE A 58 -27.28 7.26 -1.23
CA PHE A 58 -26.34 7.33 -0.11
C PHE A 58 -26.39 6.06 0.73
N ILE A 59 -25.21 5.51 1.01
CA ILE A 59 -25.02 4.34 1.87
C ILE A 59 -23.93 4.64 2.91
N ASP A 60 -24.27 4.52 4.20
CA ASP A 60 -23.28 4.55 5.27
C ASP A 60 -22.63 3.17 5.43
N ARG A 61 -21.35 3.05 5.04
CA ARG A 61 -20.52 1.86 5.23
C ARG A 61 -19.53 2.01 6.40
N THR A 62 -19.60 3.11 7.16
CA THR A 62 -18.77 3.32 8.36
C THR A 62 -19.20 2.44 9.53
N GLY A 63 -20.47 2.03 9.55
CA GLY A 63 -21.10 1.33 10.67
C GLY A 63 -21.40 2.23 11.87
N LEU A 64 -21.22 3.55 11.76
CA LEU A 64 -21.45 4.51 12.84
C LEU A 64 -22.88 5.05 12.86
N GLY A 65 -23.59 5.04 11.72
CA GLY A 65 -24.96 5.54 11.60
C GLY A 65 -25.03 7.02 11.20
N PHE A 66 -24.15 7.46 10.30
CA PHE A 66 -24.23 8.81 9.74
C PHE A 66 -25.47 8.96 8.86
N LEU A 67 -26.15 10.10 9.01
CA LEU A 67 -27.35 10.45 8.26
C LEU A 67 -27.10 11.76 7.50
N PRO A 68 -27.34 11.80 6.19
CA PRO A 68 -27.28 13.06 5.45
C PRO A 68 -28.47 13.93 5.84
N VAL A 69 -28.23 15.22 5.96
CA VAL A 69 -29.23 16.24 6.30
C VAL A 69 -29.12 17.43 5.36
N LYS A 70 -30.25 18.08 5.10
CA LYS A 70 -30.33 19.33 4.34
C LYS A 70 -31.26 20.29 5.07
N ASP A 71 -30.78 21.50 5.35
CA ASP A 71 -31.54 22.55 6.06
C ASP A 71 -32.14 22.07 7.39
N GLY A 72 -31.42 21.18 8.10
CA GLY A 72 -31.86 20.58 9.37
C GLY A 72 -32.89 19.45 9.24
N LEU A 73 -33.29 19.08 8.02
CA LEU A 73 -34.19 17.97 7.73
C LEU A 73 -33.42 16.77 7.19
N GLN A 74 -33.84 15.56 7.57
CA GLN A 74 -33.27 14.33 7.03
C GLN A 74 -33.75 14.11 5.60
N TYR A 75 -32.87 13.57 4.76
CA TYR A 75 -33.27 13.07 3.44
C TYR A 75 -34.27 11.91 3.57
N PRO A 76 -35.16 11.72 2.57
CA PRO A 76 -36.11 10.63 2.60
C PRO A 76 -35.40 9.27 2.59
N VAL A 77 -35.83 8.41 3.51
CA VAL A 77 -35.36 7.03 3.64
C VAL A 77 -36.38 6.10 2.97
N PHE A 78 -35.91 5.27 2.05
CA PHE A 78 -36.71 4.28 1.34
C PHE A 78 -36.40 2.86 1.85
N ASP A 79 -37.27 1.91 1.50
CA ASP A 79 -37.19 0.50 1.90
C ASP A 79 -35.73 -0.01 1.88
N ASN A 80 -35.30 -0.64 2.97
CA ASN A 80 -33.91 -1.05 3.26
C ASN A 80 -32.90 0.06 3.62
N GLN A 81 -33.34 1.18 4.23
CA GLN A 81 -32.46 2.26 4.71
C GLN A 81 -31.69 2.99 3.60
N ILE A 82 -32.18 2.94 2.36
CA ILE A 82 -31.60 3.66 1.24
C ILE A 82 -31.98 5.13 1.37
N ILE A 83 -30.98 6.01 1.37
CA ILE A 83 -31.21 7.46 1.46
C ILE A 83 -30.93 8.07 0.10
N LEU A 84 -31.90 8.80 -0.45
CA LEU A 84 -31.74 9.44 -1.75
C LEU A 84 -31.33 10.89 -1.57
N LEU A 85 -30.10 11.20 -1.97
CA LEU A 85 -29.61 12.57 -1.99
C LEU A 85 -30.36 13.35 -3.07
N GLY A 86 -30.61 14.62 -2.77
CA GLY A 86 -31.33 15.52 -3.66
C GLY A 86 -30.44 16.13 -4.73
N ASP A 87 -30.75 17.37 -5.08
CA ASP A 87 -30.12 18.18 -6.13
C ASP A 87 -28.59 18.08 -6.19
N SER A 88 -28.07 17.63 -7.33
CA SER A 88 -26.64 17.49 -7.63
C SER A 88 -25.93 18.80 -7.95
N THR A 89 -26.64 19.94 -8.05
CA THR A 89 -25.98 21.25 -8.12
C THR A 89 -25.31 21.64 -6.80
N LEU A 90 -25.71 21.00 -5.70
CA LEU A 90 -25.08 21.14 -4.40
C LEU A 90 -24.19 19.90 -4.19
N PRO A 91 -22.88 20.00 -4.48
CA PRO A 91 -21.97 18.88 -4.26
C PRO A 91 -21.86 18.58 -2.76
N GLU A 92 -21.90 19.61 -1.92
CA GLU A 92 -21.74 19.50 -0.48
C GLU A 92 -22.97 18.88 0.21
N VAL A 93 -22.73 17.84 1.01
CA VAL A 93 -23.74 17.18 1.85
C VAL A 93 -23.33 17.28 3.31
N ASN A 94 -24.25 17.80 4.14
CA ASN A 94 -24.09 17.77 5.58
C ASN A 94 -24.43 16.38 6.11
N LEU A 95 -23.57 15.84 6.97
CA LEU A 95 -23.76 14.57 7.63
C LEU A 95 -23.92 14.78 9.13
N LEU A 96 -24.85 14.05 9.73
CA LEU A 96 -25.15 14.08 11.15
C LEU A 96 -24.99 12.67 11.73
N LEU A 97 -24.16 12.55 12.76
CA LEU A 97 -24.02 11.34 13.56
C LEU A 97 -24.80 11.51 14.86
N PRO A 98 -25.83 10.69 15.12
CA PRO A 98 -26.48 10.60 16.43
C PRO A 98 -25.49 10.02 17.46
N TYR A 99 -24.74 10.88 18.16
CA TYR A 99 -23.72 10.46 19.10
C TYR A 99 -24.31 10.35 20.51
N THR A 100 -24.55 9.10 20.94
CA THR A 100 -24.76 8.83 22.37
C THR A 100 -23.41 8.46 22.98
N ALA A 101 -23.02 9.19 24.03
CA ALA A 101 -21.78 8.95 24.78
C ALA A 101 -21.68 7.53 25.37
N ALA A 102 -22.77 6.74 25.34
CA ALA A 102 -22.81 5.34 25.72
C ALA A 102 -22.21 4.36 24.69
N SER A 103 -21.90 4.82 23.46
CA SER A 103 -21.17 4.02 22.46
C SER A 103 -19.65 4.00 22.70
N ALA A 104 -19.16 4.83 23.62
CA ALA A 104 -17.80 4.75 24.14
C ALA A 104 -17.75 3.70 25.25
N SER A 105 -17.10 2.57 24.97
CA SER A 105 -16.71 1.49 25.89
C SER A 105 -17.81 0.52 26.37
N SER A 106 -17.78 -0.68 25.80
CA SER A 106 -18.13 -1.90 26.54
C SER A 106 -17.12 -2.12 27.67
N ALA A 107 -17.35 -1.53 28.85
CA ALA A 107 -16.94 -2.04 30.17
C ALA A 107 -17.05 -0.97 31.28
N SER A 108 -18.27 -0.61 31.68
CA SER A 108 -18.62 -0.43 33.11
C SER A 108 -20.07 -0.01 33.21
N GLN A 109 -20.88 -0.81 33.90
CA GLN A 109 -22.23 -0.44 34.30
C GLN A 109 -22.17 0.72 35.30
N SER A 110 -22.77 1.86 34.98
CA SER A 110 -23.44 2.66 36.00
C SER A 110 -24.67 3.34 35.41
N ARG A 111 -25.77 3.27 36.17
CA ARG A 111 -27.05 3.88 35.86
C ARG A 111 -26.96 5.40 36.10
N ALA A 112 -27.72 6.13 35.29
CA ALA A 112 -28.23 7.49 35.48
C ALA A 112 -27.47 8.63 34.78
N SER A 113 -28.00 9.05 33.63
CA SER A 113 -28.44 10.41 33.37
C SER A 113 -29.14 10.44 32.00
N ARG A 114 -30.35 11.01 31.90
CA ARG A 114 -30.98 11.34 30.61
C ARG A 114 -30.20 12.50 29.99
N GLY A 115 -29.08 12.19 29.35
CA GLY A 115 -28.26 13.16 28.63
C GLY A 115 -28.90 13.54 27.31
N HIS A 116 -28.92 14.85 26.99
CA HIS A 116 -29.25 15.34 25.66
C HIS A 116 -28.40 14.59 24.61
N ALA A 117 -29.03 14.11 23.53
CA ALA A 117 -28.30 13.56 22.40
C ALA A 117 -27.35 14.65 21.87
N SER A 118 -26.05 14.39 21.92
CA SER A 118 -25.06 15.22 21.25
C SER A 118 -25.02 14.78 19.80
N TYR A 119 -25.06 15.73 18.87
CA TYR A 119 -24.95 15.44 17.44
C TYR A 119 -23.60 15.90 16.95
N VAL A 120 -22.94 15.06 16.15
CA VAL A 120 -21.75 15.49 15.42
C VAL A 120 -22.19 15.83 14.02
N GLN A 121 -21.86 17.04 13.57
CA GLN A 121 -22.11 17.45 12.21
C GLN A 121 -20.78 17.64 11.49
N CYS A 122 -20.70 17.15 10.27
CA CYS A 122 -19.61 17.44 9.34
C CYS A 122 -20.19 17.66 7.95
N SER A 123 -19.35 18.19 7.06
CA SER A 123 -19.73 18.44 5.68
C SER A 123 -18.70 17.82 4.75
N ILE A 124 -19.16 17.34 3.61
CA ILE A 124 -18.33 16.61 2.65
C ILE A 124 -18.93 16.71 1.25
N ASP A 125 -18.07 16.91 0.27
CA ASP A 125 -18.46 16.98 -1.13
C ASP A 125 -18.76 15.59 -1.67
N VAL A 126 -19.91 15.42 -2.32
CA VAL A 126 -20.21 14.24 -3.13
C VAL A 126 -19.34 14.33 -4.39
N PRO A 127 -18.37 13.44 -4.57
CA PRO A 127 -17.44 13.51 -5.69
C PRO A 127 -18.14 13.16 -7.01
N ALA A 128 -17.47 13.48 -8.12
CA ALA A 128 -17.85 13.01 -9.44
C ALA A 128 -17.80 11.47 -9.53
N LEU A 129 -18.38 10.90 -10.59
CA LEU A 129 -18.41 9.46 -10.80
C LEU A 129 -16.98 8.87 -10.86
N GLY A 130 -16.70 7.85 -10.04
CA GLY A 130 -15.37 7.25 -9.88
C GLY A 130 -14.43 8.02 -8.95
N GLY A 131 -14.84 9.20 -8.47
CA GLY A 131 -14.07 10.04 -7.56
C GLY A 131 -14.31 9.73 -6.08
N PHE A 132 -13.49 10.37 -5.25
CA PHE A 132 -13.58 10.33 -3.79
C PHE A 132 -13.31 11.71 -3.17
N SER A 133 -13.79 11.93 -1.95
CA SER A 133 -13.55 13.13 -1.14
C SER A 133 -13.34 12.75 0.33
N HIS A 134 -12.75 13.64 1.11
CA HIS A 134 -12.41 13.40 2.50
C HIS A 134 -13.05 14.44 3.42
N THR A 135 -13.39 14.01 4.64
CA THR A 135 -13.78 14.93 5.70
C THR A 135 -13.42 14.34 7.07
N THR A 136 -13.54 15.17 8.09
CA THR A 136 -13.43 14.73 9.49
C THR A 136 -14.63 15.19 10.29
N ALA A 137 -15.22 14.28 11.06
CA ALA A 137 -16.24 14.60 12.07
C ALA A 137 -15.61 14.57 13.46
N ILE A 138 -15.69 15.67 14.22
CA ILE A 138 -14.95 15.82 15.49
C ILE A 138 -15.92 15.88 16.67
N THR A 139 -15.66 15.07 17.69
CA THR A 139 -16.26 15.18 19.04
C THR A 139 -15.22 15.70 20.03
N GLN A 140 -15.60 15.85 21.30
CA GLN A 140 -14.66 16.19 22.37
C GLN A 140 -13.58 15.13 22.59
N ASP A 141 -13.85 13.88 22.23
CA ASP A 141 -13.04 12.70 22.57
C ASP A 141 -12.60 11.86 21.36
N ARG A 142 -13.07 12.20 20.15
CA ARG A 142 -12.80 11.44 18.92
C ARG A 142 -12.75 12.35 17.70
N CYS A 143 -12.05 11.87 16.68
CA CYS A 143 -12.03 12.40 15.33
C CYS A 143 -12.26 11.23 14.35
N PHE A 144 -13.39 11.27 13.65
CA PHE A 144 -13.76 10.30 12.64
C PHE A 144 -13.26 10.81 11.29
N SER A 145 -12.21 10.20 10.75
CA SER A 145 -11.72 10.44 9.39
C SER A 145 -12.54 9.61 8.40
N LEU A 146 -13.18 10.28 7.46
CA LEU A 146 -14.18 9.71 6.57
C LEU A 146 -13.79 9.95 5.11
N CYS A 147 -14.11 8.98 4.26
CA CYS A 147 -14.00 9.07 2.82
C CYS A 147 -15.40 8.89 2.21
N MET A 148 -15.79 9.74 1.26
CA MET A 148 -16.97 9.51 0.45
C MET A 148 -16.54 9.14 -0.96
N ASN A 149 -17.02 8.01 -1.46
CA ASN A 149 -16.79 7.58 -2.84
C ASN A 149 -18.08 7.64 -3.65
N THR A 150 -17.97 7.77 -4.97
CA THR A 150 -19.12 7.67 -5.88
C THR A 150 -18.84 6.62 -6.93
N GLU A 151 -19.61 5.54 -6.90
CA GLU A 151 -19.49 4.39 -7.81
C GLU A 151 -20.68 4.36 -8.78
N LYS A 152 -20.43 3.78 -9.96
CA LYS A 152 -21.44 3.60 -11.00
C LYS A 152 -22.23 2.32 -10.74
N ILE A 153 -23.56 2.36 -10.94
CA ILE A 153 -24.38 1.16 -11.08
C ILE A 153 -24.42 0.75 -12.55
N ASP A 154 -24.34 -0.55 -12.82
CA ASP A 154 -24.43 -1.07 -14.18
C ASP A 154 -25.75 -0.59 -14.84
N PRO A 155 -25.70 0.05 -16.02
CA PRO A 155 -26.89 0.44 -16.77
C PRO A 155 -27.86 -0.73 -17.03
N ALA A 156 -27.36 -1.97 -17.13
CA ALA A 156 -28.19 -3.15 -17.28
C ALA A 156 -29.10 -3.39 -16.05
N GLU A 157 -28.63 -3.04 -14.85
CA GLU A 157 -29.39 -3.16 -13.60
C GLU A 157 -30.41 -2.03 -13.40
N THR A 158 -30.25 -0.94 -14.14
CA THR A 158 -31.01 0.30 -13.99
C THR A 158 -31.87 0.63 -15.22
N GLY A 159 -32.03 -0.34 -16.13
CA GLY A 159 -32.86 -0.17 -17.34
C GLY A 159 -32.33 0.90 -18.29
N GLY A 160 -31.02 1.12 -18.32
CA GLY A 160 -30.34 2.12 -19.15
C GLY A 160 -30.26 3.52 -18.53
N VAL A 161 -30.75 3.71 -17.30
CA VAL A 161 -30.68 4.99 -16.57
C VAL A 161 -29.34 5.13 -15.88
N LEU A 162 -28.69 6.29 -16.00
CA LEU A 162 -27.44 6.52 -15.27
C LEU A 162 -27.76 6.60 -13.77
N SER A 163 -27.14 5.73 -12.96
CA SER A 163 -27.30 5.73 -11.51
C SER A 163 -25.96 5.60 -10.79
N ARG A 164 -25.89 6.17 -9.59
CA ARG A 164 -24.67 6.28 -8.80
C ARG A 164 -24.94 5.91 -7.35
N VAL A 165 -24.02 5.16 -6.76
CA VAL A 165 -23.98 4.88 -5.31
C VAL A 165 -22.93 5.79 -4.69
N VAL A 166 -23.32 6.51 -3.66
CA VAL A 166 -22.46 7.38 -2.87
C VAL A 166 -22.23 6.69 -1.52
N SER A 167 -21.04 6.10 -1.32
CA SER A 167 -20.75 5.39 -0.07
C SER A 167 -19.90 6.24 0.85
N LEU A 168 -20.32 6.38 2.11
CA LEU A 168 -19.49 6.91 3.18
C LEU A 168 -18.70 5.76 3.82
N LEU A 169 -17.39 5.87 3.86
CA LEU A 169 -16.44 4.86 4.29
C LEU A 169 -15.51 5.42 5.37
N PRO A 170 -14.96 4.55 6.25
CA PRO A 170 -13.82 4.96 7.07
C PRO A 170 -12.62 5.25 6.17
N GLU A 171 -11.90 6.34 6.40
CA GLU A 171 -10.71 6.65 5.60
C GLU A 171 -9.58 5.64 5.86
N TYR A 172 -9.45 5.11 7.07
CA TYR A 172 -8.36 4.21 7.46
C TYR A 172 -8.92 2.85 7.91
N ILE A 173 -8.37 1.77 7.37
CA ILE A 173 -8.76 0.40 7.74
C ILE A 173 -7.49 -0.40 8.07
N ILE A 174 -7.52 -1.13 9.17
CA ILE A 174 -6.48 -2.11 9.51
C ILE A 174 -7.03 -3.53 9.32
N SER A 175 -6.31 -4.36 8.57
CA SER A 175 -6.65 -5.75 8.30
C SER A 175 -5.60 -6.68 8.90
N ASN A 176 -6.02 -7.54 9.82
CA ASN A 176 -5.15 -8.50 10.49
C ASN A 176 -5.16 -9.83 9.74
N PHE A 177 -4.07 -10.16 9.05
CA PHE A 177 -3.85 -11.46 8.42
C PHE A 177 -2.87 -12.34 9.21
N LEU A 178 -2.54 -11.97 10.46
CA LEU A 178 -1.79 -12.81 11.38
C LEU A 178 -2.71 -13.85 12.03
N HIS A 179 -2.13 -14.97 12.47
CA HIS A 179 -2.87 -16.04 13.17
C HIS A 179 -3.33 -15.64 14.57
N ASN A 180 -2.72 -14.62 15.16
CA ASN A 180 -3.03 -14.12 16.49
C ASN A 180 -3.69 -12.74 16.46
N THR A 181 -4.40 -12.40 17.52
CA THR A 181 -4.95 -11.06 17.73
C THR A 181 -3.81 -10.03 17.73
N ILE A 182 -4.02 -8.94 17.02
CA ILE A 182 -3.18 -7.75 17.13
C ILE A 182 -3.85 -6.71 18.01
N TYR A 183 -3.02 -5.91 18.63
CA TYR A 183 -3.42 -4.72 19.35
C TYR A 183 -2.86 -3.53 18.60
N TYR A 184 -3.69 -2.53 18.31
CA TYR A 184 -3.22 -1.25 17.81
C TYR A 184 -3.56 -0.11 18.77
N ARG A 185 -2.77 0.96 18.72
CA ARG A 185 -3.04 2.21 19.43
C ARG A 185 -2.54 3.39 18.60
N GLN A 186 -3.09 4.58 18.84
CA GLN A 186 -2.66 5.79 18.14
C GLN A 186 -1.26 6.20 18.59
N TYR A 187 -0.45 6.58 17.62
CA TYR A 187 0.91 7.05 17.89
C TYR A 187 0.89 8.32 18.72
N GLY A 188 1.84 8.45 19.66
CA GLY A 188 1.88 9.57 20.60
C GLY A 188 0.90 9.48 21.77
N THR A 189 0.12 8.40 21.88
CA THR A 189 -0.80 8.20 23.01
C THR A 189 -0.38 7.01 23.87
N GLN A 190 -0.67 7.10 25.17
CA GLN A 190 -0.71 5.93 26.09
C GLN A 190 -2.13 5.32 26.13
N GLY A 191 -2.96 5.62 25.14
CA GLY A 191 -4.37 5.25 25.10
C GLY A 191 -4.60 3.73 25.11
N PRO A 192 -5.85 3.30 25.34
CA PRO A 192 -6.19 1.88 25.37
C PRO A 192 -5.86 1.24 24.03
N ALA A 193 -5.31 0.04 24.09
CA ALA A 193 -5.07 -0.77 22.90
C ALA A 193 -6.39 -1.36 22.39
N ILE A 194 -6.63 -1.27 21.09
CA ILE A 194 -7.81 -1.82 20.43
C ILE A 194 -7.43 -3.17 19.81
N GLU A 195 -8.26 -4.18 20.08
CA GLU A 195 -8.09 -5.54 19.58
C GLU A 195 -8.62 -5.69 18.15
N VAL A 196 -7.82 -6.31 17.28
CA VAL A 196 -8.25 -6.74 15.93
C VAL A 196 -7.98 -8.24 15.81
N LYS A 197 -9.06 -9.00 15.63
CA LYS A 197 -9.01 -10.47 15.60
C LYS A 197 -8.32 -10.98 14.32
N PRO A 198 -7.78 -12.21 14.34
CA PRO A 198 -7.26 -12.85 13.12
C PRO A 198 -8.29 -12.83 11.99
N ASN A 199 -7.83 -12.57 10.77
CA ASN A 199 -8.62 -12.53 9.54
C ASN A 199 -9.82 -11.56 9.61
N SER A 200 -9.67 -10.46 10.34
CA SER A 200 -10.68 -9.41 10.45
C SER A 200 -10.10 -8.04 10.08
N SER A 201 -10.98 -7.15 9.66
CA SER A 201 -10.66 -5.74 9.42
C SER A 201 -11.36 -4.84 10.43
N TYR A 202 -10.74 -3.72 10.77
CA TYR A 202 -11.26 -2.76 11.73
C TYR A 202 -11.06 -1.32 11.22
N PRO A 203 -12.07 -0.44 11.31
CA PRO A 203 -11.91 0.97 10.96
C PRO A 203 -11.09 1.70 12.02
N VAL A 204 -10.13 2.52 11.59
CA VAL A 204 -9.31 3.34 12.49
C VAL A 204 -9.90 4.72 12.60
N TYR A 205 -10.28 5.10 13.82
CA TYR A 205 -10.72 6.44 14.17
C TYR A 205 -9.78 7.03 15.23
N TRP A 206 -9.63 8.35 15.20
CA TRP A 206 -8.63 9.08 15.98
C TRP A 206 -9.23 9.59 17.29
N SER A 207 -8.39 9.80 18.30
CA SER A 207 -8.82 10.38 19.59
C SER A 207 -8.83 11.90 19.54
N SER A 208 -8.00 12.48 18.65
CA SER A 208 -7.98 13.90 18.35
C SER A 208 -7.52 14.12 16.91
N ALA A 209 -7.98 15.21 16.31
CA ALA A 209 -7.49 15.69 15.01
C ALA A 209 -6.10 16.34 15.11
N ASP A 210 -5.65 16.71 16.31
CA ASP A 210 -4.35 17.34 16.54
C ASP A 210 -3.19 16.34 16.58
N LEU A 211 -3.50 15.05 16.71
CA LEU A 211 -2.51 13.98 16.74
C LEU A 211 -2.15 13.55 15.31
N PRO A 212 -0.91 13.07 15.10
CA PRO A 212 -0.55 12.46 13.83
C PRO A 212 -1.49 11.30 13.48
N PHE A 213 -1.95 11.22 12.23
CA PHE A 213 -2.70 10.07 11.69
C PHE A 213 -1.76 8.88 11.45
N ALA A 214 -1.21 8.39 12.55
CA ALA A 214 -0.31 7.26 12.62
C ALA A 214 -0.69 6.38 13.80
N PHE A 215 -0.46 5.07 13.67
CA PHE A 215 -0.71 4.11 14.74
C PHE A 215 0.48 3.19 14.94
N GLN A 216 0.51 2.52 16.08
CA GLN A 216 1.44 1.44 16.38
C GLN A 216 0.64 0.16 16.52
N PHE A 217 1.24 -0.98 16.19
CA PHE A 217 0.66 -2.29 16.49
C PHE A 217 1.63 -3.15 17.29
N ARG A 218 1.08 -4.18 17.92
CA ARG A 218 1.82 -5.32 18.48
C ARG A 218 0.99 -6.60 18.31
N PRO A 219 1.60 -7.73 17.91
CA PRO A 219 0.95 -9.03 17.92
C PRO A 219 0.90 -9.65 19.33
N GLY A 220 -0.20 -10.33 19.67
CA GLY A 220 -0.32 -11.16 20.87
C GLY A 220 -0.55 -10.39 22.19
N THR A 221 -0.60 -11.11 23.31
CA THR A 221 -0.85 -10.55 24.64
C THR A 221 0.39 -9.89 25.25
N THR A 222 0.18 -9.16 26.34
CA THR A 222 1.09 -8.20 27.02
C THR A 222 2.50 -8.68 27.37
N GLU A 223 2.79 -9.98 27.32
CA GLU A 223 4.12 -10.56 27.58
C GLU A 223 4.93 -10.81 26.28
N GLY A 224 4.43 -10.34 25.13
CA GLY A 224 5.04 -10.51 23.81
C GLY A 224 5.73 -9.26 23.24
N TYR A 225 5.58 -9.07 21.92
CA TYR A 225 6.26 -8.04 21.13
C TYR A 225 6.12 -6.61 21.69
N ALA A 226 7.20 -5.83 21.54
CA ALA A 226 7.17 -4.39 21.73
C ALA A 226 6.24 -3.72 20.70
N TRP A 227 5.76 -2.52 21.03
CA TRP A 227 5.04 -1.67 20.08
C TRP A 227 5.91 -1.33 18.87
N SER A 228 5.32 -1.38 17.68
CA SER A 228 5.97 -0.98 16.44
C SER A 228 6.41 0.49 16.45
N GLY A 229 7.28 0.86 15.50
CA GLY A 229 7.37 2.25 15.05
C GLY A 229 6.01 2.75 14.54
N PRO A 230 5.83 4.07 14.34
CA PRO A 230 4.61 4.59 13.75
C PRO A 230 4.41 3.98 12.36
N ILE A 231 3.16 3.61 12.07
CA ILE A 231 2.68 3.21 10.76
C ILE A 231 1.86 4.37 10.23
N ILE A 232 2.22 4.85 9.05
CA ILE A 232 1.53 5.94 8.34
C ILE A 232 0.92 5.31 7.10
N ALA A 233 -0.41 5.30 7.05
CA ALA A 233 -1.13 4.86 5.87
C ALA A 233 -1.28 6.08 4.95
N SER A 234 -0.44 6.16 3.92
CA SER A 234 -0.45 7.24 2.93
C SER A 234 0.08 6.73 1.60
N GLU A 235 -0.17 7.51 0.55
CA GLU A 235 0.19 7.20 -0.84
C GLU A 235 1.71 7.08 -1.02
N GLU A 236 2.49 7.86 -0.24
CA GLU A 236 3.95 7.78 -0.22
C GLU A 236 4.50 6.44 0.29
N PHE A 237 3.73 5.72 1.11
CA PHE A 237 4.10 4.41 1.67
C PHE A 237 3.36 3.25 1.03
N ALA A 238 2.65 3.49 -0.09
CA ALA A 238 1.92 2.45 -0.81
C ALA A 238 2.83 1.25 -1.16
N GLY A 239 2.28 0.04 -1.00
CA GLY A 239 2.96 -1.22 -1.16
C GLY A 239 3.49 -1.82 0.15
N GLN A 240 4.35 -2.83 0.02
CA GLN A 240 4.84 -3.65 1.12
C GLN A 240 6.02 -3.01 1.85
N ASN A 241 5.88 -2.85 3.17
CA ASN A 241 6.92 -2.33 4.06
C ASN A 241 7.29 -3.35 5.13
N TRP A 242 8.59 -3.57 5.33
CA TRP A 242 9.09 -4.65 6.18
C TRP A 242 9.52 -4.12 7.53
N LEU A 243 8.67 -4.36 8.53
CA LEU A 243 8.83 -3.84 9.88
C LEU A 243 9.35 -4.93 10.82
N VAL A 244 10.35 -4.59 11.65
CA VAL A 244 10.86 -5.48 12.70
C VAL A 244 10.34 -5.08 14.08
N LEU A 245 9.96 -6.07 14.88
CA LEU A 245 9.57 -5.92 16.27
C LEU A 245 10.46 -6.75 17.20
N TYR A 246 10.83 -6.15 18.32
CA TYR A 246 11.46 -6.86 19.43
C TYR A 246 10.44 -7.77 20.10
N ASN A 247 10.75 -9.05 20.27
CA ASN A 247 9.82 -10.07 20.76
C ASN A 247 9.82 -10.27 22.28
N GLY A 248 10.39 -9.33 23.06
CA GLY A 248 10.37 -9.36 24.52
C GLY A 248 11.33 -10.37 25.17
N ILE A 249 11.73 -11.41 24.44
CA ILE A 249 12.54 -12.52 24.93
C ILE A 249 14.00 -12.30 24.51
N SER A 250 14.89 -12.17 25.49
CA SER A 250 16.33 -12.03 25.23
C SER A 250 16.84 -13.26 24.47
N ASN A 251 17.49 -13.03 23.31
CA ASN A 251 18.11 -14.01 22.40
C ASN A 251 17.21 -14.70 21.36
N SER A 252 15.91 -14.41 21.27
CA SER A 252 15.08 -14.92 20.16
C SER A 252 15.13 -14.02 18.93
N THR A 253 15.03 -14.62 17.74
CA THR A 253 15.02 -13.89 16.47
C THR A 253 13.89 -12.86 16.45
N PRO A 254 14.18 -11.58 16.18
CA PRO A 254 13.17 -10.54 16.05
C PRO A 254 12.06 -10.93 15.07
N GLY A 255 10.84 -10.49 15.33
CA GLY A 255 9.71 -10.75 14.44
C GLY A 255 9.73 -9.77 13.28
N VAL A 256 9.57 -10.27 12.06
CA VAL A 256 9.50 -9.46 10.84
C VAL A 256 8.12 -9.59 10.24
N PHE A 257 7.51 -8.45 9.97
CA PHE A 257 6.14 -8.31 9.50
C PHE A 257 6.11 -7.55 8.17
N ASP A 258 5.26 -8.02 7.27
CA ASP A 258 4.84 -7.28 6.08
C ASP A 258 3.70 -6.36 6.49
N VAL A 259 3.91 -5.06 6.30
CA VAL A 259 2.93 -3.99 6.49
C VAL A 259 2.65 -3.41 5.11
N GLU A 260 1.59 -3.87 4.48
CA GLU A 260 1.18 -3.42 3.16
C GLU A 260 0.19 -2.28 3.27
N VAL A 261 0.51 -1.13 2.67
CA VAL A 261 -0.40 0.01 2.55
C VAL A 261 -1.01 0.01 1.15
N CYS A 262 -2.34 -0.06 1.07
CA CYS A 262 -3.09 -0.04 -0.18
C CYS A 262 -4.10 1.11 -0.14
N PRO A 263 -3.73 2.30 -0.66
CA PRO A 263 -4.68 3.36 -0.95
C PRO A 263 -5.53 2.96 -2.15
N ASP A 264 -6.85 2.95 -1.98
CA ASP A 264 -7.82 2.61 -3.02
C ASP A 264 -9.08 3.47 -2.88
N HIS A 265 -9.42 4.21 -3.94
CA HIS A 265 -10.59 5.09 -3.98
C HIS A 265 -10.82 5.96 -2.72
N GLY A 266 -9.73 6.53 -2.16
CA GLY A 266 -9.75 7.38 -0.97
C GLY A 266 -9.73 6.63 0.37
N VAL A 267 -9.82 5.30 0.38
CA VAL A 267 -9.62 4.48 1.57
C VAL A 267 -8.17 4.03 1.65
N LYS A 268 -7.54 4.19 2.80
CA LYS A 268 -6.16 3.81 3.11
C LYS A 268 -6.17 2.54 3.95
N SER A 269 -6.07 1.41 3.28
CA SER A 269 -6.07 0.09 3.92
C SER A 269 -4.65 -0.34 4.30
N VAL A 270 -4.48 -0.87 5.51
CA VAL A 270 -3.21 -1.43 6.00
C VAL A 270 -3.38 -2.90 6.32
N SER A 271 -2.65 -3.76 5.63
CA SER A 271 -2.66 -5.21 5.85
C SER A 271 -1.40 -5.65 6.60
N LEU A 272 -1.58 -6.46 7.65
CA LEU A 272 -0.47 -6.98 8.46
C LEU A 272 -0.33 -8.49 8.29
N ARG A 273 0.86 -8.95 7.86
CA ARG A 273 1.19 -10.37 7.63
C ARG A 273 2.52 -10.75 8.24
N HIS A 274 2.70 -12.04 8.52
CA HIS A 274 4.03 -12.57 8.83
C HIS A 274 4.89 -12.56 7.58
N SER A 275 6.17 -12.20 7.74
CA SER A 275 7.08 -12.12 6.60
C SER A 275 7.24 -13.41 5.80
N GLY A 276 7.11 -14.58 6.44
CA GLY A 276 7.17 -15.88 5.78
C GLY A 276 5.92 -16.23 4.94
N GLU A 277 4.83 -15.48 5.09
CA GLU A 277 3.57 -15.69 4.35
C GLU A 277 3.34 -14.63 3.27
N ALA A 278 4.15 -13.58 3.27
CA ALA A 278 4.08 -12.52 2.28
C ALA A 278 4.79 -12.92 0.98
N SER A 279 4.33 -12.37 -0.14
CA SER A 279 4.83 -12.69 -1.49
C SER A 279 6.27 -12.21 -1.75
N GLY A 280 6.73 -11.21 -1.00
CA GLY A 280 8.00 -10.52 -1.22
C GLY A 280 8.91 -10.45 -0.01
N GLY A 281 9.88 -9.52 -0.06
CA GLY A 281 10.60 -9.07 1.12
C GLY A 281 12.12 -9.14 1.08
N TYR A 282 12.74 -8.74 2.18
CA TYR A 282 14.19 -8.71 2.31
C TYR A 282 14.67 -10.00 2.95
N VAL A 283 15.49 -10.76 2.22
CA VAL A 283 15.89 -12.12 2.61
C VAL A 283 17.40 -12.25 2.58
N VAL A 284 17.98 -12.81 3.62
CA VAL A 284 19.38 -13.25 3.64
C VAL A 284 19.43 -14.77 3.52
N ILE A 285 20.28 -15.26 2.62
CA ILE A 285 20.46 -16.69 2.33
C ILE A 285 21.93 -17.05 2.50
N ASN A 286 22.21 -17.99 3.39
CA ASN A 286 23.57 -18.50 3.58
C ASN A 286 23.74 -19.86 2.87
N LYS A 287 24.48 -19.85 1.75
CA LYS A 287 24.89 -21.04 0.98
C LYS A 287 26.39 -21.33 1.12
N CYS A 288 27.06 -20.80 2.14
CA CYS A 288 28.50 -21.00 2.35
C CYS A 288 28.73 -21.92 3.55
N LYS A 289 29.09 -23.19 3.29
CA LYS A 289 29.39 -24.18 4.35
C LYS A 289 30.53 -23.76 5.28
N ALA A 290 31.44 -22.92 4.78
CA ALA A 290 32.59 -22.43 5.54
C ALA A 290 32.22 -21.36 6.60
N LEU A 291 30.97 -20.90 6.62
CA LEU A 291 30.46 -19.95 7.61
C LEU A 291 29.50 -20.64 8.56
N GLN A 292 29.69 -20.43 9.86
CA GLN A 292 28.70 -20.83 10.86
C GLN A 292 27.37 -20.11 10.64
N LYS A 293 27.42 -18.78 10.42
CA LYS A 293 26.22 -17.96 10.16
C LYS A 293 26.55 -16.66 9.43
N VAL A 294 25.56 -16.13 8.73
CA VAL A 294 25.58 -14.77 8.17
C VAL A 294 24.70 -13.90 9.04
N MET A 295 25.23 -12.75 9.46
CA MET A 295 24.49 -11.77 10.24
C MET A 295 24.17 -10.55 9.39
N VAL A 296 22.91 -10.12 9.40
CA VAL A 296 22.45 -8.84 8.86
C VAL A 296 22.05 -7.96 10.02
N HIS A 297 22.63 -6.77 10.09
CA HIS A 297 22.26 -5.72 11.04
C HIS A 297 21.60 -4.57 10.26
N THR A 298 20.40 -4.16 10.67
CA THR A 298 19.60 -3.12 10.03
C THR A 298 19.45 -1.90 10.91
N TYR A 299 19.55 -0.71 10.32
CA TYR A 299 19.47 0.56 11.06
C TYR A 299 18.96 1.68 10.15
N HIS A 300 18.83 2.91 10.69
CA HIS A 300 18.56 4.12 9.92
C HIS A 300 19.67 5.15 10.19
N TYR A 301 20.22 5.76 9.15
CA TYR A 301 21.27 6.80 9.32
C TYR A 301 20.75 8.01 10.11
N GLU A 302 19.47 8.31 9.93
CA GLU A 302 18.76 9.43 10.54
C GLU A 302 18.72 9.34 12.07
N MET A 303 18.65 8.12 12.62
CA MET A 303 18.64 7.89 14.07
C MET A 303 19.98 8.23 14.74
N ALA A 304 21.09 8.10 14.01
CA ALA A 304 22.42 8.45 14.54
C ALA A 304 22.61 9.97 14.64
N VAL A 305 22.00 10.74 13.73
CA VAL A 305 22.10 12.21 13.70
C VAL A 305 21.30 12.81 14.86
N SER A 306 20.10 12.30 15.13
CA SER A 306 19.25 12.78 16.23
C SER A 306 19.87 12.62 17.63
N ASN A 307 20.67 11.58 17.86
CA ASN A 307 21.37 11.37 19.12
C ASN A 307 22.58 12.31 19.31
N SER A 308 23.11 12.89 18.23
CA SER A 308 24.25 13.83 18.30
C SER A 308 23.83 15.29 18.54
N SER A 309 22.60 15.65 18.23
CA SER A 309 22.04 17.01 18.46
C SER A 309 21.61 17.29 19.91
N SER A 310 21.55 16.29 20.79
CA SER A 310 21.20 16.44 22.21
C SER A 310 22.41 16.61 23.15
N GLY A 311 23.63 16.75 22.60
CA GLY A 311 24.89 16.70 23.34
C GLY A 311 25.34 17.95 24.10
N ASN A 312 24.52 18.99 24.28
CA ASN A 312 24.95 20.26 24.90
C ASN A 312 24.07 20.78 26.04
N LEU A 313 23.47 19.90 26.85
CA LEU A 313 22.84 20.30 28.11
C LEU A 313 23.54 19.62 29.30
N ARG A 314 23.93 20.46 30.26
CA ARG A 314 24.73 20.18 31.45
C ARG A 314 24.16 19.01 32.28
N PRO A 315 25.01 18.25 33.00
CA PRO A 315 24.55 17.17 33.85
C PRO A 315 23.93 17.75 35.14
N GLY A 316 22.60 17.76 35.21
CA GLY A 316 21.89 18.19 36.41
C GLY A 316 20.49 18.77 36.17
N SER A 317 19.60 17.99 35.58
CA SER A 317 18.16 18.04 35.90
C SER A 317 17.48 16.84 35.28
N GLU A 318 16.98 15.94 36.12
CA GLU A 318 16.00 14.94 35.73
C GLU A 318 14.69 15.68 35.41
N SER A 319 14.48 16.01 34.13
CA SER A 319 13.18 16.43 33.63
C SER A 319 12.57 15.31 32.80
N ASP A 320 11.48 14.81 33.35
CA ASP A 320 10.56 13.78 32.92
C ASP A 320 9.99 14.00 31.50
N GLY A 321 9.79 12.92 30.74
CA GLY A 321 8.77 12.90 29.66
C GLY A 321 9.17 12.56 28.22
N ALA A 322 10.44 12.50 27.83
CA ALA A 322 10.81 11.98 26.51
C ALA A 322 11.28 10.52 26.64
N PRO A 323 10.59 9.52 26.06
CA PRO A 323 11.08 8.14 26.12
C PRO A 323 12.44 8.11 25.43
N LYS A 324 13.50 7.78 26.19
CA LYS A 324 14.78 7.34 25.63
C LYS A 324 14.45 6.21 24.67
N VAL A 325 14.56 6.47 23.38
CA VAL A 325 14.35 5.46 22.34
C VAL A 325 15.32 4.32 22.67
N PRO A 326 14.85 3.09 22.94
CA PRO A 326 15.74 1.95 23.13
C PRO A 326 16.75 1.89 21.98
N ASP A 327 18.00 1.50 22.26
CA ASP A 327 18.93 1.15 21.19
C ASP A 327 18.34 -0.06 20.45
N PHE A 328 17.54 0.24 19.41
CA PHE A 328 16.84 -0.73 18.59
C PHE A 328 17.83 -1.37 17.62
N ASP A 329 18.68 -2.21 18.20
CA ASP A 329 19.73 -2.92 17.48
C ASP A 329 19.23 -4.31 17.06
N PHE A 330 18.85 -4.42 15.79
CA PHE A 330 18.22 -5.61 15.24
C PHE A 330 19.18 -6.43 14.40
N HIS A 331 19.38 -7.68 14.82
CA HIS A 331 20.29 -8.64 14.20
C HIS A 331 19.53 -9.87 13.70
N PHE A 332 19.79 -10.25 12.46
CA PHE A 332 19.21 -11.42 11.81
C PHE A 332 20.31 -12.40 11.45
N PHE A 333 20.17 -13.66 11.84
CA PHE A 333 21.20 -14.68 11.65
C PHE A 333 20.68 -15.79 10.76
N ALA A 334 21.37 -16.06 9.65
CA ALA A 334 21.11 -17.20 8.76
C ALA A 334 22.26 -18.22 8.85
N HIS A 335 21.98 -19.41 9.37
CA HIS A 335 22.92 -20.54 9.35
C HIS A 335 23.00 -21.16 7.96
N TYR A 336 23.98 -22.04 7.74
CA TYR A 336 24.13 -22.70 6.45
C TYR A 336 22.85 -23.42 6.02
N GLY A 337 22.39 -23.14 4.80
CA GLY A 337 21.15 -23.66 4.23
C GLY A 337 19.90 -22.85 4.57
N GLU A 338 19.97 -21.93 5.53
CA GLU A 338 18.83 -21.13 5.94
C GLU A 338 18.60 -19.90 5.05
N SER A 339 17.32 -19.51 4.97
CA SER A 339 16.85 -18.25 4.38
C SER A 339 16.02 -17.53 5.43
N ILE A 340 16.42 -16.31 5.80
CA ILE A 340 15.79 -15.55 6.89
C ILE A 340 15.34 -14.19 6.37
N HIS A 341 14.10 -13.81 6.69
CA HIS A 341 13.58 -12.48 6.41
C HIS A 341 14.11 -11.46 7.43
N PHE A 342 14.33 -10.24 6.97
CA PHE A 342 14.75 -9.11 7.82
C PHE A 342 13.97 -7.84 7.47
N GLY A 343 13.98 -6.86 8.38
CA GLY A 343 13.22 -5.62 8.25
C GLY A 343 13.82 -4.49 9.07
N TRP A 344 13.17 -3.31 9.07
CA TRP A 344 13.64 -2.11 9.76
C TRP A 344 12.65 -1.66 10.85
N PRO A 345 13.10 -1.00 11.92
CA PRO A 345 12.22 -0.64 13.04
C PRO A 345 11.28 0.54 12.76
N PHE A 346 11.68 1.46 11.86
CA PHE A 346 10.93 2.70 11.57
C PHE A 346 10.77 2.95 10.06
N PRO A 347 10.24 1.99 9.28
CA PRO A 347 10.23 2.07 7.83
C PRO A 347 9.31 3.19 7.29
N PHE A 348 8.33 3.64 8.07
CA PHE A 348 7.41 4.74 7.75
C PHE A 348 7.89 6.10 8.27
N THR A 349 8.96 6.16 9.06
CA THR A 349 9.56 7.42 9.51
C THR A 349 10.77 7.79 8.67
N TYR A 350 11.58 6.78 8.33
CA TYR A 350 12.83 6.98 7.63
C TYR A 350 12.81 6.23 6.30
N PRO A 351 13.12 6.88 5.17
CA PRO A 351 13.18 6.22 3.86
C PRO A 351 14.46 5.40 3.67
N SER A 352 15.48 5.59 4.51
CA SER A 352 16.73 4.85 4.42
C SER A 352 16.53 3.35 4.67
N ARG A 353 17.26 2.50 3.93
CA ARG A 353 17.28 1.05 4.13
C ARG A 353 18.72 0.51 4.20
N PRO A 354 19.59 1.08 5.05
CA PRO A 354 20.93 0.56 5.18
C PRO A 354 20.93 -0.73 6.00
N CYS A 355 21.84 -1.62 5.62
CA CYS A 355 22.17 -2.79 6.42
C CYS A 355 23.66 -3.12 6.34
N GLN A 356 24.15 -3.83 7.34
CA GLN A 356 25.51 -4.33 7.42
C GLN A 356 25.48 -5.85 7.40
N VAL A 357 26.32 -6.44 6.55
CA VAL A 357 26.49 -7.90 6.48
C VAL A 357 27.83 -8.27 7.12
N LEU A 358 27.76 -9.18 8.08
CA LEU A 358 28.91 -9.77 8.76
C LEU A 358 28.90 -11.29 8.58
N LEU A 359 30.08 -11.88 8.33
CA LEU A 359 30.25 -13.30 8.11
C LEU A 359 30.89 -13.92 9.35
N TRP A 360 30.17 -14.79 10.04
CA TRP A 360 30.67 -15.49 11.21
C TRP A 360 31.26 -16.83 10.76
N ILE A 361 32.57 -16.97 10.90
CA ILE A 361 33.27 -18.22 10.59
C ILE A 361 33.01 -19.23 11.71
N ASP A 362 33.08 -18.75 12.96
CA ASP A 362 32.79 -19.49 14.18
C ASP A 362 32.18 -18.53 15.23
N SER A 363 31.99 -19.01 16.47
CA SER A 363 31.34 -18.25 17.54
C SER A 363 32.12 -17.03 18.05
N ARG A 364 33.39 -16.89 17.66
CA ARG A 364 34.31 -15.82 18.09
C ARG A 364 34.88 -15.03 16.92
N THR A 365 34.90 -15.61 15.72
CA THR A 365 35.58 -15.06 14.55
C THR A 365 34.58 -14.50 13.55
N VAL A 366 34.59 -13.17 13.41
CA VAL A 366 33.78 -12.43 12.44
C VAL A 366 34.68 -11.79 11.39
N ALA A 367 34.28 -11.91 10.13
CA ALA A 367 34.95 -11.30 9.00
C ALA A 367 33.95 -10.75 7.98
N PRO A 368 34.32 -9.74 7.16
CA PRO A 368 35.52 -8.91 7.30
C PRO A 368 35.47 -8.01 8.57
N LYS A 369 36.64 -7.51 9.03
CA LYS A 369 36.73 -6.60 10.21
C LYS A 369 35.87 -5.35 10.07
N LYS A 370 35.71 -4.86 8.83
CA LYS A 370 34.75 -3.81 8.48
C LYS A 370 33.53 -4.50 7.87
N PRO A 371 32.31 -4.29 8.39
CA PRO A 371 31.11 -4.89 7.81
C PRO A 371 30.91 -4.48 6.35
N ILE A 372 30.27 -5.35 5.58
CA ILE A 372 29.85 -5.01 4.21
C ILE A 372 28.60 -4.14 4.35
N ALA A 373 28.76 -2.84 4.16
CA ALA A 373 27.65 -1.90 4.18
C ALA A 373 26.89 -1.93 2.84
N LEU A 374 25.58 -2.12 2.92
CA LEU A 374 24.64 -2.11 1.81
C LEU A 374 23.58 -1.06 2.07
N ASP A 375 23.08 -0.45 1.00
CA ASP A 375 21.85 0.34 1.03
C ASP A 375 20.87 -0.32 0.07
N LEU A 376 19.76 -0.80 0.63
CA LEU A 376 18.76 -1.59 -0.08
C LEU A 376 17.53 -0.76 -0.48
N ARG A 377 17.58 0.57 -0.32
CA ARG A 377 16.46 1.46 -0.69
C ARG A 377 16.14 1.33 -2.18
N VAL A 378 17.18 1.21 -3.00
CA VAL A 378 17.08 0.90 -4.43
C VAL A 378 17.76 -0.44 -4.65
N PRO A 379 17.01 -1.53 -4.94
CA PRO A 379 17.59 -2.84 -5.17
C PRO A 379 18.54 -2.83 -6.36
N GLN A 380 19.84 -2.87 -6.09
CA GLN A 380 20.88 -2.94 -7.10
C GLN A 380 21.56 -4.28 -7.05
N HIS A 381 21.96 -4.80 -8.22
CA HIS A 381 22.84 -5.95 -8.26
C HIS A 381 24.25 -5.54 -7.84
N LYS A 382 24.69 -5.93 -6.63
CA LYS A 382 26.07 -5.74 -6.17
C LYS A 382 26.69 -7.07 -5.80
N ARG A 383 27.96 -7.24 -6.12
CA ARG A 383 28.76 -8.43 -5.81
C ARG A 383 30.04 -8.03 -5.11
N TYR A 384 30.27 -8.59 -3.94
CA TYR A 384 31.48 -8.43 -3.13
C TYR A 384 32.20 -9.77 -3.05
N GLU A 385 33.51 -9.77 -3.30
CA GLU A 385 34.36 -10.92 -3.06
C GLU A 385 35.19 -10.69 -1.79
N VAL A 386 34.99 -11.52 -0.79
CA VAL A 386 35.69 -11.47 0.49
C VAL A 386 36.76 -12.57 0.50
N SER A 387 38.02 -12.17 0.59
CA SER A 387 39.13 -13.08 0.84
C SER A 387 39.51 -13.00 2.31
N LEU A 388 39.37 -14.11 3.02
CA LEU A 388 39.63 -14.17 4.46
C LEU A 388 41.11 -14.30 4.82
N GLY A 389 41.97 -14.63 3.83
CA GLY A 389 43.41 -14.79 4.05
C GLY A 389 43.80 -16.02 4.90
N LEU A 390 42.83 -16.89 5.21
CA LEU A 390 43.03 -18.13 5.96
C LEU A 390 43.34 -19.29 5.01
N ARG A 391 44.23 -20.20 5.42
CA ARG A 391 44.54 -21.42 4.65
C ARG A 391 43.28 -22.28 4.55
N ASN A 392 43.04 -22.85 3.36
CA ASN A 392 41.90 -23.73 3.05
C ASN A 392 40.51 -23.08 3.22
N MET A 393 40.42 -21.75 3.28
CA MET A 393 39.12 -21.07 3.23
C MET A 393 38.78 -20.66 1.80
N PRO A 394 37.55 -20.95 1.33
CA PRO A 394 37.09 -20.46 0.05
C PRO A 394 37.02 -18.93 0.06
N ARG A 395 37.19 -18.31 -1.12
CA ARG A 395 36.76 -16.92 -1.28
C ARG A 395 35.25 -16.89 -1.19
N ILE A 396 34.70 -15.92 -0.48
CA ILE A 396 33.25 -15.83 -0.24
C ILE A 396 32.69 -14.73 -1.14
N ILE A 397 31.57 -15.02 -1.80
CA ILE A 397 30.81 -14.07 -2.60
C ILE A 397 29.59 -13.65 -1.80
N VAL A 398 29.45 -12.35 -1.57
CA VAL A 398 28.22 -11.73 -1.05
C VAL A 398 27.56 -10.98 -2.20
N ARG A 399 26.35 -11.38 -2.56
CA ARG A 399 25.62 -10.83 -3.70
C ARG A 399 24.27 -10.29 -3.25
N THR A 400 23.91 -9.12 -3.76
CA THR A 400 22.56 -8.56 -3.64
C THR A 400 21.86 -8.66 -4.99
N GLU A 401 20.61 -9.09 -5.02
CA GLU A 401 19.79 -9.08 -6.24
C GLU A 401 18.29 -9.07 -5.95
N LYS A 402 17.50 -8.52 -6.88
CA LYS A 402 16.04 -8.63 -6.86
C LYS A 402 15.62 -9.95 -7.54
N ARG A 403 14.84 -10.78 -6.84
CA ARG A 403 14.26 -12.04 -7.33
C ARG A 403 12.74 -11.99 -7.16
N GLY A 404 12.00 -11.68 -8.22
CA GLY A 404 10.57 -11.40 -8.10
C GLY A 404 10.35 -10.21 -7.16
N ASP A 405 9.52 -10.41 -6.15
CA ASP A 405 9.19 -9.40 -5.14
C ASP A 405 10.16 -9.39 -3.94
N CYS A 406 11.18 -10.26 -3.96
CA CYS A 406 12.19 -10.32 -2.91
C CYS A 406 13.47 -9.57 -3.30
N VAL A 407 14.09 -8.92 -2.31
CA VAL A 407 15.47 -8.42 -2.36
C VAL A 407 16.35 -9.35 -1.54
N VAL A 408 17.27 -10.04 -2.22
CA VAL A 408 18.02 -11.15 -1.64
C VAL A 408 19.48 -10.80 -1.45
N ILE A 409 20.00 -11.02 -0.24
CA ILE A 409 21.43 -11.08 0.08
C ILE A 409 21.83 -12.57 0.08
N GLU A 410 22.53 -13.02 -0.95
CA GLU A 410 23.04 -14.39 -1.05
C GLU A 410 24.54 -14.44 -0.74
N VAL A 411 24.91 -15.29 0.21
CA VAL A 411 26.31 -15.55 0.58
C VAL A 411 26.68 -16.97 0.16
N ARG A 412 27.75 -17.13 -0.62
CA ARG A 412 28.20 -18.45 -1.12
C ARG A 412 29.71 -18.52 -1.27
N SER A 413 30.26 -19.74 -1.28
CA SER A 413 31.66 -19.96 -1.66
C SER A 413 31.86 -19.68 -3.15
N LYS A 414 33.00 -19.11 -3.53
CA LYS A 414 33.43 -18.96 -4.91
C LYS A 414 33.90 -20.34 -5.42
N PRO A 415 33.33 -20.85 -6.52
CA PRO A 415 33.77 -22.11 -7.11
C PRO A 415 35.26 -22.08 -7.43
N GLY A 416 35.96 -23.20 -7.18
CA GLY A 416 37.39 -23.34 -7.48
C GLY A 416 38.34 -22.64 -6.51
N THR A 417 37.84 -22.15 -5.37
CA THR A 417 38.70 -21.65 -4.28
C THR A 417 38.42 -22.44 -3.01
N GLY A 418 39.42 -23.10 -2.43
CA GLY A 418 39.33 -23.63 -1.06
C GLY A 418 39.39 -25.15 -0.87
N ASP A 419 39.16 -26.00 -1.87
CA ASP A 419 39.10 -27.45 -1.63
C ASP A 419 40.33 -28.22 -2.12
N LEU A 420 40.99 -28.90 -1.16
CA LEU A 420 41.51 -30.26 -1.37
C LEU A 420 40.30 -31.19 -1.32
N ALA A 421 40.16 -32.02 -2.35
CA ALA A 421 39.04 -32.93 -2.57
C ALA A 421 38.61 -33.71 -1.31
N SER A 422 37.34 -33.58 -0.93
CA SER A 422 36.61 -34.62 -0.20
C SER A 422 36.00 -35.59 -1.22
N PRO A 423 36.24 -36.91 -1.12
CA PRO A 423 35.80 -37.89 -2.12
C PRO A 423 34.31 -38.25 -2.09
N ASP A 424 33.47 -37.52 -1.36
CA ASP A 424 32.01 -37.77 -1.29
C ASP A 424 31.17 -36.94 -2.27
N ASP A 425 31.79 -36.10 -3.13
CA ASP A 425 31.06 -35.38 -4.20
C ASP A 425 31.04 -36.13 -5.55
N VAL A 426 31.18 -37.47 -5.52
CA VAL A 426 30.94 -38.33 -6.70
C VAL A 426 29.58 -39.01 -6.59
N ALA A 427 28.51 -38.24 -6.46
CA ALA A 427 27.14 -38.66 -6.78
C ALA A 427 26.17 -37.47 -6.74
N ASP A 428 26.32 -36.50 -7.64
CA ASP A 428 25.17 -35.97 -8.38
C ASP A 428 25.64 -35.15 -9.59
N SER A 429 26.31 -35.84 -10.51
CA SER A 429 26.39 -35.38 -11.90
C SER A 429 25.11 -35.80 -12.64
N SER A 430 23.94 -35.47 -12.10
CA SER A 430 22.81 -35.14 -12.96
C SER A 430 23.06 -33.70 -13.42
N GLY A 431 23.93 -33.59 -14.43
CA GLY A 431 23.95 -32.39 -15.25
C GLY A 431 22.54 -32.21 -15.81
N GLU A 432 21.73 -31.37 -15.15
CA GLU A 432 20.63 -30.73 -15.84
C GLU A 432 21.28 -29.85 -16.90
N ASP A 433 21.53 -30.47 -18.07
CA ASP A 433 21.92 -29.78 -19.27
C ASP A 433 20.94 -28.63 -19.46
N LEU A 434 21.50 -27.41 -19.39
CA LEU A 434 20.80 -26.18 -19.71
C LEU A 434 20.36 -26.26 -21.17
N THR A 435 19.15 -26.77 -21.41
CA THR A 435 18.48 -26.69 -22.70
C THR A 435 17.85 -25.30 -22.82
N SER A 436 18.69 -24.30 -23.06
CA SER A 436 18.20 -22.97 -23.44
C SER A 436 17.83 -22.97 -24.92
N MET A 437 16.53 -23.07 -25.22
CA MET A 437 16.02 -22.86 -26.57
C MET A 437 15.73 -21.37 -26.77
N HIS A 438 16.67 -20.67 -27.42
CA HIS A 438 16.46 -19.30 -27.84
C HIS A 438 15.79 -19.28 -29.22
N LEU A 439 14.47 -19.07 -29.26
CA LEU A 439 13.72 -18.87 -30.50
C LEU A 439 13.58 -17.37 -30.79
N ALA A 440 14.60 -16.79 -31.44
CA ALA A 440 14.50 -15.42 -31.94
C ALA A 440 13.66 -15.41 -33.23
N ILE A 441 12.40 -14.99 -33.15
CA ILE A 441 11.57 -14.75 -34.32
C ILE A 441 11.85 -13.32 -34.80
N ASN A 442 12.71 -13.16 -35.80
CA ASN A 442 12.86 -11.88 -36.47
C ASN A 442 11.66 -11.67 -37.40
N MET A 443 10.61 -11.05 -36.87
CA MET A 443 9.53 -10.51 -37.68
C MET A 443 9.97 -9.13 -38.13
N ALA A 444 10.26 -8.98 -39.43
CA ALA A 444 10.51 -7.66 -39.99
C ALA A 444 9.16 -6.92 -40.08
N GLU A 445 9.08 -5.79 -39.37
CA GLU A 445 8.10 -4.71 -39.57
C GLU A 445 6.63 -5.16 -39.51
N LEU A 446 6.13 -5.43 -38.30
CA LEU A 446 4.69 -5.59 -38.09
C LEU A 446 4.06 -4.22 -37.82
N GLY A 447 3.47 -3.64 -38.86
CA GLY A 447 2.74 -2.37 -38.80
C GLY A 447 1.23 -2.57 -38.66
N ILE A 448 0.60 -1.83 -37.75
CA ILE A 448 -0.85 -1.75 -37.59
C ILE A 448 -1.27 -0.32 -37.90
N SER A 449 -2.14 -0.18 -38.90
CA SER A 449 -2.70 1.09 -39.34
C SER A 449 -4.15 1.21 -38.89
N LEU A 450 -4.48 2.29 -38.19
CA LEU A 450 -5.86 2.65 -37.88
C LEU A 450 -6.37 3.61 -38.96
N ILE A 451 -7.22 3.11 -39.86
CA ILE A 451 -7.77 3.89 -40.97
C ILE A 451 -9.19 4.34 -40.64
N SER A 452 -9.46 5.64 -40.77
CA SER A 452 -10.82 6.17 -40.69
C SER A 452 -11.50 6.09 -42.06
N GLU A 453 -12.57 5.30 -42.14
CA GLU A 453 -13.36 5.20 -43.37
C GLU A 453 -14.12 6.50 -43.68
N SER A 454 -14.58 7.22 -42.66
CA SER A 454 -15.28 8.50 -42.81
C SER A 454 -14.36 9.64 -43.27
N LEU A 455 -13.09 9.65 -42.84
CA LEU A 455 -12.11 10.66 -43.24
C LEU A 455 -11.25 10.23 -44.44
N ARG A 456 -11.35 8.96 -44.87
CA ARG A 456 -10.50 8.31 -45.88
C ARG A 456 -9.00 8.55 -45.67
N GLN A 457 -8.58 8.56 -44.41
CA GLN A 457 -7.20 8.85 -44.01
C GLN A 457 -6.76 7.89 -42.90
N GLU A 458 -5.46 7.58 -42.89
CA GLU A 458 -4.80 6.88 -41.80
C GLU A 458 -4.68 7.83 -40.60
N LEU A 459 -5.20 7.42 -39.46
CA LEU A 459 -5.20 8.22 -38.23
C LEU A 459 -3.94 7.99 -37.42
N CYS A 460 -3.50 6.74 -37.34
CA CYS A 460 -2.39 6.30 -36.51
C CYS A 460 -1.73 5.09 -37.15
N PHE A 461 -0.41 5.13 -37.22
CA PHE A 461 0.41 4.00 -37.62
C PHE A 461 1.27 3.58 -36.43
N ALA A 462 1.19 2.32 -36.05
CA ALA A 462 2.03 1.75 -35.01
C ALA A 462 2.86 0.61 -35.61
N GLU A 463 4.18 0.68 -35.48
CA GLU A 463 5.07 -0.38 -35.94
C GLU A 463 5.86 -0.98 -34.79
N LEU A 464 6.08 -2.30 -34.90
CA LEU A 464 6.91 -3.08 -34.01
C LEU A 464 8.04 -3.70 -34.84
N SER A 465 9.26 -3.23 -34.59
CA SER A 465 10.42 -3.55 -35.43
C SER A 465 11.00 -4.93 -35.15
N GLN A 466 10.93 -5.41 -33.90
CA GLN A 466 11.44 -6.71 -33.51
C GLN A 466 10.81 -7.24 -32.22
N VAL A 467 10.40 -8.51 -32.25
CA VAL A 467 9.96 -9.28 -31.08
C VAL A 467 10.87 -10.46 -30.85
N ALA A 468 11.66 -10.45 -29.79
CA ALA A 468 12.48 -11.59 -29.39
C ALA A 468 11.83 -12.37 -28.25
N LEU A 469 11.63 -13.67 -28.46
CA LEU A 469 11.08 -14.61 -27.48
C LEU A 469 12.19 -15.54 -26.98
N GLY A 470 12.57 -15.42 -25.71
CA GLY A 470 13.51 -16.30 -25.05
C GLY A 470 12.77 -17.27 -24.14
N PHE A 471 12.84 -18.57 -24.41
CA PHE A 471 12.37 -19.58 -23.47
C PHE A 471 13.56 -20.20 -22.75
N GLN A 472 13.55 -20.14 -21.43
CA GLN A 472 14.58 -20.74 -20.60
C GLN A 472 13.93 -21.69 -19.60
N GLN A 473 14.28 -22.97 -19.67
CA GLN A 473 13.84 -23.98 -18.72
C GLN A 473 15.03 -24.44 -17.88
N LYS A 474 14.85 -24.50 -16.56
CA LYS A 474 15.82 -25.07 -15.61
C LYS A 474 15.07 -25.88 -14.55
N GLY A 475 15.18 -27.20 -14.60
CA GLY A 475 14.34 -28.11 -13.82
C GLY A 475 12.85 -27.86 -14.10
N GLU A 476 12.06 -27.69 -13.05
CA GLU A 476 10.63 -27.32 -13.15
C GLU A 476 10.36 -25.83 -13.40
N ARG A 477 11.40 -24.98 -13.39
CA ARG A 477 11.23 -23.54 -13.58
C ARG A 477 11.28 -23.17 -15.05
N GLN A 478 10.15 -22.68 -15.55
CA GLN A 478 10.02 -22.12 -16.89
C GLN A 478 10.07 -20.59 -16.82
N LYS A 479 10.89 -19.97 -17.65
CA LYS A 479 10.99 -18.52 -17.80
C LYS A 479 10.80 -18.16 -19.26
N LEU A 480 9.72 -17.44 -19.55
CA LEU A 480 9.50 -16.79 -20.84
C LEU A 480 9.99 -15.34 -20.74
N LEU A 481 10.85 -14.94 -21.67
CA LEU A 481 11.39 -13.59 -21.77
C LEU A 481 10.94 -13.01 -23.11
N ILE A 482 10.11 -11.98 -23.08
CA ILE A 482 9.69 -11.24 -24.27
C ILE A 482 10.44 -9.93 -24.29
N ARG A 483 11.16 -9.65 -25.37
CA ARG A 483 11.85 -8.39 -25.58
C ARG A 483 11.33 -7.74 -26.85
N LEU A 484 10.72 -6.57 -26.69
CA LEU A 484 10.32 -5.68 -27.78
C LEU A 484 11.44 -4.67 -27.96
N ALA A 485 12.01 -4.57 -29.16
CA ALA A 485 13.20 -3.74 -29.38
C ALA A 485 12.85 -2.26 -29.64
N ASP A 486 11.84 -2.01 -30.48
CA ASP A 486 11.38 -0.66 -30.81
C ASP A 486 9.89 -0.67 -31.12
N ILE A 487 9.17 0.33 -30.61
CA ILE A 487 7.76 0.58 -30.91
C ILE A 487 7.67 2.05 -31.32
N GLN A 488 7.32 2.30 -32.58
CA GLN A 488 7.04 3.64 -33.08
C GLN A 488 5.54 3.79 -33.27
N ILE A 489 4.99 4.89 -32.75
CA ILE A 489 3.58 5.26 -32.91
C ILE A 489 3.55 6.65 -33.51
N ASP A 490 3.13 6.74 -34.76
CA ASP A 490 2.98 8.00 -35.49
C ASP A 490 1.51 8.40 -35.56
N ASN A 491 1.21 9.56 -34.99
CA ASN A 491 -0.08 10.23 -35.16
C ASN A 491 -0.06 11.01 -36.47
N GLN A 492 -0.90 10.61 -37.42
CA GLN A 492 -0.96 11.18 -38.77
C GLN A 492 -2.04 12.28 -38.91
N LEU A 493 -2.64 12.72 -37.80
CA LEU A 493 -3.63 13.81 -37.78
C LEU A 493 -2.96 15.17 -38.01
N ALA A 494 -3.35 15.85 -39.09
CA ALA A 494 -2.78 17.15 -39.51
C ALA A 494 -2.85 18.29 -38.47
N ASN A 495 -3.69 18.16 -37.43
CA ASN A 495 -3.91 19.19 -36.40
C ASN A 495 -3.71 18.70 -34.95
N ALA A 496 -3.01 17.58 -34.74
CA ALA A 496 -2.71 17.13 -33.38
C ALA A 496 -1.59 18.00 -32.76
N GLN A 497 -1.89 18.71 -31.67
CA GLN A 497 -0.83 19.24 -30.80
C GLN A 497 -0.10 18.05 -30.19
N LYS A 498 1.23 18.01 -30.32
CA LYS A 498 2.07 17.06 -29.59
C LYS A 498 1.83 17.25 -28.08
N PRO A 499 1.78 16.15 -27.30
CA PRO A 499 1.69 16.24 -25.84
C PRO A 499 2.88 16.99 -25.24
#